data_AF-A0A960L6G0-F1
#
_entry.id   AF-A0A960L6G0-F1
#
_cell.length_a   1.000
_cell.length_b   1.000
_cell.length_c   1.000
_cell.angle_alpha   90.00
_cell.angle_beta   90.00
_cell.angle_gamma   90.00
#
_symmetry.space_group_name_H-M   'P 1'
#
loop_
_entity.id
_entity.type
_entity.pdbx_description
1 polymer ?
#
loop_
_entity_poly.entity_id
_entity_poly.type
_entity_poly.pdbx_seq_one_letter_code
_entity_poly.pdbx_strand_id
1 'polypeptide(L)'
;MDADHDSSLPDFRTWEETSPAFRAVFLRHAPDTESAETLRRFGQLLFYWLLEAGFEPAYQESSTCNELRAGALDLRSAQSYLLHVAQSGIEGGLPPEDARLATLAGDLAGEVGSVAARIEATLGPARDRPT
;
A
#
# COMPACT_ATOMS: atom_id res chain seq x y z
N MET A 1 9.80 -29.61 34.08
CA MET A 1 10.26 -28.33 34.65
C MET A 1 10.52 -27.45 33.46
N ASP A 2 9.57 -26.54 33.28
CA ASP A 2 9.19 -25.93 32.02
C ASP A 2 10.25 -24.97 31.48
N ALA A 3 10.54 -25.10 30.19
CA ALA A 3 11.24 -24.08 29.44
C ALA A 3 10.22 -22.98 29.15
N ASP A 4 10.35 -21.90 29.90
CA ASP A 4 9.61 -20.65 29.77
C ASP A 4 9.82 -20.12 28.35
N HIS A 5 8.88 -20.43 27.45
CA HIS A 5 8.82 -19.85 26.12
C HIS A 5 8.24 -18.45 26.32
N ASP A 6 9.12 -17.48 26.53
CA ASP A 6 8.81 -16.06 26.54
C ASP A 6 8.06 -15.71 25.25
N SER A 7 6.74 -15.84 25.34
CA SER A 7 5.76 -15.53 24.30
C SER A 7 5.45 -14.04 24.37
N SER A 8 6.50 -13.23 24.37
CA SER A 8 6.39 -11.85 23.94
C SER A 8 6.13 -11.88 22.44
N LEU A 9 4.85 -12.03 22.08
CA LEU A 9 4.36 -11.71 20.75
C LEU A 9 4.97 -10.35 20.35
N PRO A 10 5.41 -10.18 19.09
CA PRO A 10 5.92 -8.89 18.63
C PRO A 10 4.94 -7.80 19.04
N ASP A 11 5.45 -6.75 19.65
CA ASP A 11 4.68 -5.54 19.94
C ASP A 11 4.26 -4.94 18.58
N PHE A 12 3.15 -5.44 18.03
CA PHE A 12 2.52 -4.96 16.80
C PHE A 12 1.90 -3.59 17.12
N ARG A 13 2.75 -2.61 17.40
CA ARG A 13 2.37 -1.22 17.55
C ARG A 13 1.71 -0.80 16.25
N THR A 14 0.42 -0.50 16.37
CA THR A 14 -0.49 0.17 15.45
C THR A 14 -0.36 -0.17 13.94
N TRP A 15 -1.49 -0.42 13.29
CA TRP A 15 -1.54 -0.63 11.83
C TRP A 15 -0.82 0.46 11.00
N GLU A 16 -0.67 1.66 11.57
CA GLU A 16 0.05 2.79 11.00
C GLU A 16 1.57 2.56 10.84
N GLU A 17 2.17 1.71 11.68
CA GLU A 17 3.58 1.30 11.57
C GLU A 17 3.73 0.11 10.62
N THR A 18 2.70 -0.74 10.52
CA THR A 18 2.72 -1.96 9.71
C THR A 18 2.31 -1.74 8.25
N SER A 19 1.56 -0.68 7.93
CA SER A 19 1.15 -0.34 6.55
C SER A 19 1.24 1.16 6.26
N PRO A 20 2.45 1.70 6.03
CA PRO A 20 2.67 3.12 5.78
C PRO A 20 2.04 3.63 4.47
N ALA A 21 1.85 2.73 3.49
CA ALA A 21 1.35 3.05 2.15
C ALA A 21 -0.15 3.37 2.14
N PHE A 22 -0.97 2.58 2.83
CA PHE A 22 -2.42 2.80 2.95
C PHE A 22 -2.74 4.15 3.61
N ARG A 23 -1.89 4.59 4.55
CA ARG A 23 -1.99 5.85 5.30
C ARG A 23 -1.82 7.10 4.43
N ALA A 24 -0.80 7.14 3.57
CA ALA A 24 -0.35 8.36 2.91
C ALA A 24 -1.36 8.87 1.86
N VAL A 25 -2.08 7.96 1.21
CA VAL A 25 -3.07 8.29 0.18
C VAL A 25 -4.39 8.72 0.82
N PHE A 26 -4.92 7.95 1.76
CA PHE A 26 -6.23 8.23 2.36
C PHE A 26 -6.25 9.49 3.24
N LEU A 27 -5.26 9.67 4.10
CA LEU A 27 -5.24 10.83 5.01
C LEU A 27 -4.96 12.15 4.30
N ARG A 28 -4.32 12.13 3.13
CA ARG A 28 -4.11 13.33 2.31
C ARG A 28 -5.42 13.92 1.77
N HIS A 29 -6.46 13.10 1.63
CA HIS A 29 -7.76 13.52 1.13
C HIS A 29 -8.77 13.82 2.24
N ALA A 30 -8.36 13.72 3.51
CA ALA A 30 -9.21 14.13 4.62
C ALA A 30 -9.40 15.66 4.57
N PRO A 31 -10.65 16.17 4.60
CA PRO A 31 -10.93 17.60 4.47
C PRO A 31 -10.42 18.42 5.66
N ASP A 32 -10.18 17.78 6.80
CA ASP A 32 -9.76 18.39 8.06
C ASP A 32 -9.13 17.36 9.01
N THR A 33 -8.54 17.85 10.10
CA THR A 33 -7.84 17.04 11.11
C THR A 33 -8.76 16.04 11.82
N GLU A 34 -10.03 16.38 12.05
CA GLU A 34 -11.00 15.50 12.71
C GLU A 34 -11.41 14.33 11.81
N SER A 35 -11.61 14.60 10.52
CA SER A 35 -11.83 13.58 9.50
C SER A 35 -10.64 12.61 9.39
N ALA A 36 -9.40 13.14 9.42
CA ALA A 36 -8.19 12.33 9.42
C ALA A 36 -8.11 11.41 10.66
N GLU A 37 -8.39 11.95 11.85
CA GLU A 37 -8.46 11.17 13.10
C GLU A 37 -9.54 10.09 13.07
N THR A 38 -10.69 10.38 12.45
CA THR A 38 -11.79 9.41 12.29
C THR A 38 -11.36 8.24 11.40
N LEU A 39 -10.68 8.52 10.29
CA LEU A 39 -10.11 7.49 9.42
C LEU A 39 -9.02 6.66 10.12
N ARG A 40 -8.20 7.30 10.98
CA ARG A 40 -7.21 6.58 11.81
C ARG A 40 -7.87 5.56 12.72
N ARG A 41 -8.90 5.99 13.46
CA ARG A 41 -9.65 5.13 14.38
C ARG A 41 -10.35 3.99 13.66
N PHE A 42 -10.93 4.26 12.50
CA PHE A 42 -11.59 3.24 11.68
C PHE A 42 -10.60 2.19 11.13
N GLY A 43 -9.45 2.64 10.60
CA GLY A 43 -8.39 1.73 10.16
C GLY A 43 -7.86 0.83 11.28
N GLN A 44 -7.76 1.37 12.49
CA GLN A 44 -7.33 0.62 13.66
C GLN A 44 -8.36 -0.43 14.09
N LEU A 45 -9.65 -0.10 14.04
CA LEU A 45 -10.74 -1.06 14.28
C LEU A 45 -10.75 -2.19 13.24
N LEU A 46 -10.60 -1.87 11.95
CA LEU A 46 -10.52 -2.86 10.89
C LEU A 46 -9.33 -3.82 11.08
N PHE A 47 -8.17 -3.28 11.46
CA PHE A 47 -6.98 -4.08 11.72
C PHE A 47 -7.18 -5.04 12.90
N TYR A 48 -7.72 -4.54 14.02
CA TYR A 48 -8.03 -5.40 15.17
C TYR A 48 -9.07 -6.45 14.84
N TRP A 49 -10.10 -6.11 14.07
CA TRP A 49 -11.08 -7.09 13.59
C TRP A 49 -10.46 -8.15 12.69
N LEU A 50 -9.51 -7.80 11.83
CA LEU A 50 -8.81 -8.79 11.01
C LEU A 50 -8.02 -9.79 11.87
N LEU A 51 -7.33 -9.29 12.91
CA LEU A 51 -6.56 -10.10 13.84
C LEU A 51 -7.47 -10.97 14.73
N GLU A 52 -8.53 -10.39 15.32
CA GLU A 52 -9.47 -11.10 16.19
C GLU A 52 -10.34 -12.11 15.44
N ALA A 53 -10.65 -11.87 14.16
CA ALA A 53 -11.36 -12.83 13.32
C ALA A 53 -10.55 -14.12 13.08
N GLY A 54 -9.31 -14.19 13.56
CA GLY A 54 -8.40 -15.30 13.26
C GLY A 54 -8.23 -15.44 11.76
N PHE A 55 -8.21 -14.32 11.04
CA PHE A 55 -7.94 -14.28 9.61
C PHE A 55 -6.46 -14.63 9.43
N GLU A 56 -6.12 -15.91 9.63
CA GLU A 56 -5.03 -16.56 8.94
C GLU A 56 -5.57 -16.81 7.54
N PRO A 57 -5.21 -15.98 6.57
CA PRO A 57 -5.60 -16.26 5.21
C PRO A 57 -4.84 -17.55 4.90
N ALA A 58 -5.53 -18.54 4.36
CA ALA A 58 -4.92 -19.79 3.92
C ALA A 58 -4.02 -19.51 2.70
N TYR A 59 -2.98 -18.71 2.90
CA TYR A 59 -2.05 -18.29 1.90
C TYR A 59 -1.26 -19.52 1.47
N GLN A 60 -1.29 -19.83 0.18
CA GLN A 60 -0.41 -20.85 -0.38
C GLN A 60 1.04 -20.36 -0.48
N GLU A 61 1.27 -19.07 -0.22
CA GLU A 61 2.57 -18.40 -0.29
C GLU A 61 2.98 -17.88 1.09
N SER A 62 4.30 -17.70 1.30
CA SER A 62 4.84 -17.13 2.54
C SER A 62 4.31 -15.71 2.81
N SER A 63 4.31 -15.26 4.08
CA SER A 63 3.90 -13.87 4.40
C SER A 63 4.71 -12.84 3.60
N THR A 64 6.01 -13.06 3.43
CA THR A 64 6.88 -12.21 2.59
C THR A 64 6.41 -12.12 1.13
N CYS A 65 5.95 -13.22 0.54
CA CYS A 65 5.40 -13.19 -0.82
C CYS A 65 4.11 -12.36 -0.87
N ASN A 66 3.20 -12.56 0.08
CA ASN A 66 1.94 -11.82 0.12
C ASN A 66 2.18 -10.31 0.36
N GLU A 67 3.10 -9.96 1.25
CA GLU A 67 3.51 -8.58 1.51
C GLU A 67 4.13 -7.94 0.27
N LEU A 68 4.99 -8.65 -0.46
CA LEU A 68 5.55 -8.15 -1.72
C LEU A 68 4.47 -8.02 -2.81
N ARG A 69 3.49 -8.93 -2.89
CA ARG A 69 2.34 -8.78 -3.82
C ARG A 69 1.50 -7.57 -3.46
N ALA A 70 1.21 -7.34 -2.18
CA ALA A 70 0.49 -6.15 -1.72
C ALA A 70 1.28 -4.88 -2.06
N GLY A 71 2.59 -4.84 -1.78
CA GLY A 71 3.46 -3.73 -2.14
C GLY A 71 3.49 -3.47 -3.66
N ALA A 72 3.48 -4.51 -4.49
CA ALA A 72 3.37 -4.35 -5.95
C ALA A 72 2.04 -3.70 -6.36
N LEU A 73 0.91 -4.09 -5.75
CA LEU A 73 -0.40 -3.46 -6.00
C LEU A 73 -0.43 -1.99 -5.59
N ASP A 74 0.18 -1.64 -4.45
CA ASP A 74 0.31 -0.25 -4.01
C ASP A 74 1.15 0.57 -5.00
N LEU A 75 2.28 0.02 -5.47
CA LEU A 75 3.10 0.65 -6.50
C LEU A 75 2.35 0.83 -7.82
N ARG A 76 1.52 -0.14 -8.25
CA ARG A 76 0.66 -0.01 -9.45
C ARG A 76 -0.40 1.07 -9.28
N SER A 77 -0.96 1.20 -8.09
CA SER A 77 -1.91 2.27 -7.77
C SER A 77 -1.23 3.63 -7.80
N ALA A 78 -0.02 3.75 -7.23
CA ALA A 78 0.78 4.97 -7.27
C ALA A 78 1.21 5.33 -8.70
N GLN A 79 1.66 4.36 -9.50
CA GLN A 79 1.95 4.53 -10.93
C GLN A 79 0.73 5.09 -11.66
N SER A 80 -0.45 4.49 -11.47
CA SER A 80 -1.67 4.92 -12.14
C SER A 80 -2.06 6.35 -11.76
N TYR A 81 -1.93 6.71 -10.48
CA TYR A 81 -2.18 8.07 -10.01
C TYR A 81 -1.21 9.09 -10.63
N LEU A 82 0.09 8.76 -10.69
CA LEU A 82 1.10 9.63 -11.31
C LEU A 82 0.88 9.81 -12.81
N LEU A 83 0.50 8.75 -13.53
CA LEU A 83 0.10 8.85 -14.95
C LEU A 83 -1.13 9.75 -15.13
N HIS A 84 -2.12 9.65 -14.24
CA HIS A 84 -3.29 10.53 -14.27
C HIS A 84 -2.92 12.01 -14.09
N VAL A 85 -2.00 12.31 -13.15
CA VAL A 85 -1.47 13.68 -12.96
C VAL A 85 -0.73 14.16 -14.20
N ALA A 86 0.12 13.32 -14.79
CA ALA A 86 0.86 13.63 -16.01
C ALA A 86 -0.08 13.93 -17.19
N GLN A 87 -1.12 13.11 -17.37
CA GLN A 87 -2.10 13.27 -18.45
C GLN A 87 -2.97 14.52 -18.26
N SER A 88 -3.41 14.80 -17.03
CA SER A 88 -4.18 16.01 -16.71
C SER A 88 -3.41 17.30 -17.08
N GLY A 89 -2.09 17.27 -17.01
CA GLY A 89 -1.26 18.41 -17.40
C GLY A 89 -1.13 18.65 -18.90
N ILE A 90 -1.34 17.61 -19.72
CA ILE A 90 -1.36 17.71 -21.19
C ILE A 90 -2.70 18.29 -21.66
N GLU A 91 -3.80 17.91 -21.01
CA GLU A 91 -5.16 18.27 -21.41
C GLU A 91 -5.57 19.67 -20.91
N GLY A 92 -4.98 20.14 -19.81
CA GLY A 92 -5.43 21.34 -19.09
C GLY A 92 -4.82 22.69 -19.51
N GLY A 93 -3.86 22.74 -20.45
CA GLY A 93 -3.19 23.99 -20.82
C GLY A 93 -2.52 24.68 -19.62
N LEU A 94 -1.79 23.90 -18.81
CA LEU A 94 -1.22 24.35 -17.55
C LEU A 94 -0.18 25.48 -17.71
N PRO A 95 -0.02 26.35 -16.69
CA PRO A 95 1.12 27.25 -16.58
C PRO A 95 2.46 26.47 -16.66
N PRO A 96 3.56 27.11 -17.12
CA PRO A 96 4.85 26.46 -17.27
C PRO A 96 5.40 25.81 -15.99
N GLU A 97 5.12 26.36 -14.81
CA GLU A 97 5.50 25.72 -13.53
C GLU A 97 4.81 24.37 -13.32
N ASP A 98 3.52 24.27 -13.61
CA ASP A 98 2.73 23.07 -13.38
C ASP A 98 2.95 22.03 -14.48
N ALA A 99 3.28 22.45 -15.71
CA ALA A 99 3.68 21.56 -16.79
C ALA A 99 4.96 20.76 -16.46
N ARG A 100 5.91 21.38 -15.73
CA ARG A 100 7.11 20.68 -15.23
C ARG A 100 6.77 19.64 -14.18
N LEU A 101 5.80 19.92 -13.30
CA LEU A 101 5.33 18.95 -12.31
C LEU A 101 4.60 17.78 -12.96
N ALA A 102 3.81 18.02 -14.01
CA ALA A 102 3.17 16.96 -14.79
C ALA A 102 4.20 16.07 -15.51
N THR A 103 5.27 16.67 -16.05
CA THR A 103 6.39 15.92 -16.65
C THR A 103 7.08 15.04 -15.61
N LEU A 104 7.43 15.62 -14.46
CA LEU A 104 8.03 14.89 -13.34
C LEU A 104 7.14 13.72 -12.87
N ALA A 105 5.81 13.93 -12.81
CA ALA A 105 4.88 12.86 -12.47
C ALA A 105 4.95 11.69 -13.48
N GLY A 106 5.08 11.99 -14.77
CA GLY A 106 5.26 10.97 -15.81
C GLY A 106 6.54 10.16 -15.65
N ASP A 107 7.67 10.83 -15.37
CA ASP A 107 8.96 10.18 -15.15
C ASP A 107 8.91 9.25 -13.92
N LEU A 108 8.37 9.75 -12.80
CA LEU A 108 8.21 8.98 -11.57
C LEU A 108 7.24 7.80 -11.75
N ALA A 109 6.20 7.94 -12.58
CA ALA A 109 5.32 6.82 -12.89
C ALA A 109 6.07 5.67 -13.58
N GLY A 110 7.02 5.99 -14.45
CA GLY A 110 7.90 5.01 -15.10
C GLY A 110 8.79 4.28 -14.09
N GLU A 111 9.43 5.03 -13.18
CA GLU A 111 10.28 4.46 -12.13
C GLU A 111 9.49 3.53 -11.20
N VAL A 112 8.36 4.00 -10.68
CA VAL A 112 7.47 3.22 -9.79
C VAL A 112 6.96 1.96 -10.51
N GLY A 113 6.57 2.09 -11.78
CA GLY A 113 6.14 0.96 -12.60
C GLY A 113 7.23 -0.09 -12.79
N SER A 114 8.49 0.34 -12.94
CA SER A 114 9.64 -0.58 -13.05
C SER A 114 9.88 -1.35 -11.75
N VAL A 115 9.70 -0.73 -10.58
CA VAL A 115 9.83 -1.42 -9.29
C VAL A 115 8.71 -2.45 -9.13
N ALA A 116 7.47 -2.09 -9.43
CA ALA A 116 6.33 -3.02 -9.40
C ALA A 116 6.57 -4.22 -10.33
N ALA A 117 6.97 -3.96 -11.58
CA ALA A 117 7.24 -5.01 -12.56
C ALA A 117 8.37 -5.96 -12.12
N ARG A 118 9.41 -5.45 -11.44
CA ARG A 118 10.48 -6.28 -10.90
C ARG A 118 9.98 -7.22 -9.80
N ILE A 119 9.13 -6.74 -8.91
CA ILE A 119 8.52 -7.57 -7.86
C ILE A 119 7.64 -8.65 -8.49
N GLU A 120 6.74 -8.27 -9.40
CA GLU A 120 5.84 -9.18 -10.10
C GLU A 120 6.60 -10.26 -10.87
N ALA A 121 7.67 -9.88 -11.58
CA ALA A 121 8.52 -10.83 -12.32
C ALA A 121 9.27 -11.79 -11.39
N THR A 122 9.67 -11.34 -10.20
CA THR A 122 10.36 -12.17 -9.21
C THR A 122 9.42 -13.19 -8.57
N LEU A 123 8.17 -12.79 -8.30
CA LEU A 123 7.17 -13.65 -7.67
C LEU A 123 6.46 -14.59 -8.66
N GLY A 124 6.35 -14.18 -9.92
CA GLY A 124 5.58 -14.91 -10.93
C GLY A 124 4.06 -14.87 -10.67
N PRO A 125 3.27 -15.64 -11.44
CA PRO A 125 1.83 -15.69 -11.27
C PRO A 125 1.45 -16.20 -9.89
N ALA A 126 0.35 -15.69 -9.33
CA ALA A 126 -0.22 -16.24 -8.11
C ALA A 126 -0.58 -17.71 -8.36
N ARG A 127 -0.24 -18.58 -7.41
CA ARG A 127 -0.67 -19.97 -7.46
C ARG A 127 -2.14 -20.03 -7.06
N ASP A 128 -3.01 -20.27 -8.05
CA ASP A 128 -4.43 -20.50 -7.80
C ASP A 128 -4.64 -21.85 -7.08
N ARG A 129 -5.62 -21.89 -6.18
CA ARG A 129 -6.01 -23.11 -5.46
C ARG A 129 -6.63 -24.11 -6.45
N PRO A 130 -6.18 -25.38 -6.50
CA PRO A 130 -6.99 -26.45 -7.09
C PRO A 130 -8.21 -26.69 -6.18
N THR A 131 -9.40 -26.53 -6.76
CA THR A 131 -10.71 -26.75 -6.12
C THR A 131 -10.87 -28.14 -5.56
#